data_AF-A0A392SDZ9-F1
#
_entry.id   AF-A0A392SDZ9-F1
#
_cell.length_a   1.000
_cell.length_b   1.000
_cell.length_c   1.000
_cell.angle_alpha   90.00
_cell.angle_beta   90.00
_cell.angle_gamma   90.00
#
_symmetry.space_group_name_H-M   'P 1'
#
loop_
_entity.id
_entity.type
_entity.pdbx_description
1 polymer ?
#
loop_
_entity_poly.entity_id
_entity_poly.type
_entity_poly.pdbx_seq_one_letter_code
_entity_poly.pdbx_strand_id
1 'polypeptide(L)'
;MQNILFAEIMTIWYGLELCWERGFRKVLCCSDSLLSVNLIKEGVTAHHRLANEICCIRKLLANDWEVILTHTLREGNACADVLAKLGAI
;
A
#
# COMPACT_ATOMS: atom_id res chain seq x y z
N MET A 1 0.50 -7.65 -18.97
CA MET A 1 1.29 -6.52 -18.44
C MET A 1 0.48 -5.86 -17.33
N GLN A 2 0.59 -6.43 -16.13
CA GLN A 2 -0.05 -5.90 -14.93
C GLN A 2 0.55 -4.50 -14.68
N ASN A 3 -0.31 -3.50 -14.47
CA ASN A 3 0.15 -2.13 -14.26
C ASN A 3 0.96 -2.09 -12.96
N ILE A 4 2.25 -1.74 -13.01
CA ILE A 4 3.15 -1.74 -11.84
C ILE A 4 2.52 -0.98 -10.67
N LEU A 5 1.87 0.16 -10.95
CA LEU A 5 1.15 0.94 -9.95
C LEU A 5 0.02 0.15 -9.26
N PHE A 6 -0.73 -0.65 -10.02
CA PHE A 6 -1.77 -1.50 -9.44
C PHE A 6 -1.16 -2.55 -8.51
N ALA A 7 -0.05 -3.18 -8.90
CA ALA A 7 0.63 -4.16 -8.05
C ALA A 7 1.13 -3.53 -6.74
N GLU A 8 1.69 -2.31 -6.79
CA GLU A 8 2.12 -1.56 -5.60
C GLU A 8 0.94 -1.23 -4.67
N ILE A 9 -0.16 -0.70 -5.23
CA ILE A 9 -1.36 -0.36 -4.47
C ILE A 9 -1.95 -1.61 -3.80
N MET A 10 -2.05 -2.73 -4.52
CA MET A 10 -2.55 -3.98 -3.97
C MET A 10 -1.63 -4.56 -2.90
N THR A 11 -0.31 -4.47 -3.08
CA THR A 11 0.67 -4.91 -2.08
C THR A 11 0.51 -4.14 -0.76
N ILE A 12 0.33 -2.81 -0.83
CA ILE A 12 0.06 -1.98 0.34
C ILE A 12 -1.26 -2.41 1.00
N TRP A 13 -2.32 -2.59 0.21
CA TRP A 13 -3.62 -2.99 0.74
C TRP A 13 -3.57 -4.33 1.47
N TYR A 14 -3.03 -5.37 0.84
CA TYR A 14 -2.91 -6.70 1.44
C TYR A 14 -2.01 -6.70 2.68
N GLY A 15 -0.89 -5.98 2.66
CA GLY A 15 0.00 -5.86 3.81
C GLY A 15 -0.71 -5.22 5.02
N LEU A 16 -1.47 -4.15 4.78
CA LEU A 16 -2.25 -3.47 5.82
C LEU A 16 -3.41 -4.35 6.33
N GLU A 17 -4.13 -5.02 5.44
CA GLU A 17 -5.24 -5.91 5.79
C GLU A 17 -4.75 -7.05 6.69
N LEU A 18 -3.66 -7.70 6.30
CA LEU A 18 -3.03 -8.76 7.09
C LEU A 18 -2.61 -8.26 8.49
N CYS A 19 -2.05 -7.05 8.58
CA CYS A 19 -1.70 -6.46 9.86
C CYS A 19 -2.94 -6.22 10.74
N TRP A 20 -4.01 -5.70 10.15
CA TRP A 20 -5.27 -5.45 10.84
C TRP A 20 -5.89 -6.75 11.38
N GLU A 21 -5.99 -7.77 10.55
CA GLU A 21 -6.53 -9.10 10.89
C GLU A 21 -5.74 -9.79 11.99
N ARG A 22 -4.41 -9.63 12.00
CA ARG A 22 -3.54 -10.16 13.06
C ARG A 22 -3.58 -9.35 14.35
N GLY A 23 -4.38 -8.30 14.42
CA GLY A 23 -4.56 -7.49 15.63
C GLY A 23 -3.46 -6.46 15.87
N PHE A 24 -2.59 -6.17 14.89
CA PHE A 24 -1.64 -5.07 15.03
C PHE A 24 -2.37 -3.73 15.01
N ARG A 25 -1.96 -2.82 15.88
CA ARG A 25 -2.58 -1.49 16.04
C ARG A 25 -1.61 -0.32 15.90
N LYS A 26 -0.31 -0.60 15.73
CA LYS A 26 0.73 0.38 15.41
C LYS A 26 1.55 -0.17 14.26
N VAL A 27 1.43 0.45 13.10
CA VAL A 27 2.03 -0.07 11.86
C VAL A 27 2.76 1.05 11.13
N LEU A 28 4.02 0.78 10.81
CA LEU A 28 4.80 1.57 9.86
C LEU A 28 4.81 0.84 8.52
N CYS A 29 4.16 1.41 7.52
CA CYS A 29 4.13 0.89 6.16
C CYS A 29 5.10 1.72 5.29
N CYS A 30 6.17 1.08 4.82
CA CYS A 30 7.15 1.68 3.93
C CYS A 30 6.94 1.16 2.51
N SER A 31 6.82 2.05 1.54
CA SER A 31 6.78 1.71 0.11
C SER A 31 7.85 2.49 -0.64
N ASP A 32 8.46 1.88 -1.65
CA ASP A 32 9.40 2.52 -2.59
C ASP A 32 8.68 3.23 -3.76
N SER A 33 7.35 3.11 -3.84
CA SER A 33 6.52 3.82 -4.81
C SER A 33 5.97 5.11 -4.21
N LEU A 34 6.66 6.23 -4.44
CA LEU A 34 6.18 7.56 -4.02
C LEU A 34 4.78 7.87 -4.59
N LEU A 35 4.53 7.44 -5.83
CA LEU A 35 3.23 7.63 -6.49
C LEU A 35 2.12 6.91 -5.72
N SER A 36 2.33 5.66 -5.30
CA SER A 36 1.35 4.91 -4.52
C SER A 36 1.06 5.58 -3.18
N VAL A 37 2.12 6.03 -2.49
CA VAL A 37 2.00 6.74 -1.20
C VAL A 37 1.17 8.01 -1.36
N ASN A 38 1.45 8.83 -2.38
CA ASN A 38 0.72 10.09 -2.59
C ASN A 38 -0.75 9.84 -2.97
N LEU A 39 -1.03 8.90 -3.87
CA LEU A 39 -2.39 8.56 -4.27
C LEU A 39 -3.26 8.09 -3.09
N ILE A 40 -2.69 7.34 -2.15
CA ILE A 40 -3.41 6.90 -0.94
C ILE A 40 -3.64 8.06 0.02
N LYS A 41 -2.61 8.90 0.26
CA LYS A 41 -2.69 10.03 1.19
C LYS A 41 -3.64 11.13 0.73
N GLU A 42 -3.48 11.57 -0.52
CA GLU A 42 -4.25 12.66 -1.10
C GLU A 42 -5.64 12.17 -1.54
N GLY A 43 -5.76 10.88 -1.87
CA GLY A 43 -6.92 10.31 -2.51
C GLY A 43 -6.96 10.60 -4.01
N VAL A 44 -8.02 10.12 -4.65
CA VAL A 44 -8.21 10.28 -6.10
C VAL A 44 -9.65 10.67 -6.42
N THR A 45 -9.85 11.19 -7.63
CA THR A 45 -11.18 11.46 -8.16
C THR A 45 -11.92 10.16 -8.46
N ALA A 46 -13.26 10.22 -8.49
CA ALA A 46 -14.10 9.04 -8.75
C ALA A 46 -13.89 8.40 -10.14
N HIS A 47 -13.35 9.15 -11.11
CA HIS A 47 -13.05 8.65 -12.45
C HIS A 47 -11.67 8.00 -12.57
N HIS A 48 -10.87 8.03 -11.51
CA HIS A 48 -9.56 7.41 -11.51
C HIS A 48 -9.70 5.88 -11.58
N ARG A 49 -8.88 5.24 -12.42
CA ARG A 49 -8.93 3.78 -12.64
C ARG A 49 -8.80 2.97 -11.34
N LEU A 50 -8.07 3.51 -10.36
CA LEU A 50 -7.78 2.88 -9.07
C LEU A 50 -8.62 3.46 -7.91
N ALA A 51 -9.71 4.15 -8.21
CA ALA A 51 -10.51 4.84 -7.19
C ALA A 51 -11.08 3.88 -6.13
N ASN A 52 -11.48 2.68 -6.54
CA ASN A 52 -12.06 1.69 -5.64
C ASN A 52 -11.01 1.16 -4.64
N GLU A 53 -9.83 0.78 -5.15
CA GLU A 53 -8.72 0.25 -4.37
C GLU A 53 -8.22 1.28 -3.36
N ILE A 54 -8.03 2.53 -3.80
CA ILE A 54 -7.60 3.63 -2.93
C ILE A 54 -8.67 3.92 -1.88
N CYS A 55 -9.95 3.88 -2.23
CA CYS A 55 -11.05 4.05 -1.28
C CYS A 55 -11.05 2.94 -0.21
N CYS A 56 -10.85 1.68 -0.60
CA CYS A 56 -10.75 0.55 0.33
C CYS A 56 -9.57 0.71 1.30
N ILE A 57 -8.39 1.08 0.80
CA ILE A 57 -7.21 1.33 1.67
C ILE A 57 -7.51 2.46 2.65
N ARG A 58 -8.10 3.57 2.21
CA ARG A 58 -8.43 4.70 3.09
C ARG A 58 -9.47 4.35 4.14
N LYS A 59 -10.45 3.51 3.82
CA LYS A 59 -11.40 2.97 4.81
C LYS A 59 -10.69 2.11 5.85
N LEU A 60 -9.78 1.25 5.42
CA LEU A 60 -8.96 0.43 6.32
C LEU A 60 -8.10 1.31 7.24
N LEU A 61 -7.47 2.36 6.71
CA LEU A 61 -6.69 3.33 7.48
C LEU A 61 -7.55 4.13 8.48
N ALA A 62 -8.86 4.23 8.27
CA ALA A 62 -9.79 4.92 9.17
C ALA A 62 -10.29 4.05 10.34
N ASN A 63 -9.86 2.79 10.42
CA ASN A 63 -10.13 1.95 11.58
C ASN A 63 -9.42 2.46 12.85
N ASP A 64 -9.69 1.82 13.99
CA ASP A 64 -9.09 2.16 15.28
C ASP A 64 -7.66 1.58 15.42
N TRP A 65 -6.70 2.23 14.75
CA TRP A 65 -5.26 1.92 14.79
C TRP A 65 -4.41 3.09 14.31
N GLU A 66 -3.13 3.08 14.66
CA GLU A 66 -2.13 4.05 14.24
C GLU A 66 -1.32 3.48 13.07
N VAL A 67 -1.47 4.09 11.89
CA VAL A 67 -0.72 3.70 10.69
C VAL A 67 0.04 4.89 10.12
N ILE A 68 1.35 4.71 9.96
CA ILE A 68 2.22 5.65 9.25
C ILE A 68 2.55 5.04 7.90
N LEU A 69 2.00 5.62 6.82
CA LEU A 69 2.40 5.29 5.46
C LEU A 69 3.48 6.27 5.00
N THR A 70 4.67 5.75 4.68
CA THR A 70 5.80 6.58 4.24
C THR A 70 6.49 6.02 3.00
N HIS A 71 7.12 6.91 2.26
CA HIS A 71 8.01 6.55 1.18
C HIS A 71 9.41 6.22 1.74
N THR A 72 10.05 5.20 1.20
CA THR A 72 11.45 4.84 1.45
C THR A 72 12.19 4.65 0.13
N LEU A 73 13.51 4.71 0.14
CA LEU A 73 14.30 4.34 -1.05
C LEU A 73 14.27 2.82 -1.25
N ARG A 74 14.43 2.37 -2.50
CA ARG A 74 14.43 0.93 -2.86
C ARG A 74 15.43 0.11 -2.06
N GLU A 75 16.60 0.68 -1.79
CA GLU A 75 17.64 0.03 -0.99
C GLU A 75 17.16 -0.23 0.44
N GLY A 76 16.28 0.62 0.97
CA GLY A 76 15.63 0.45 2.26
C GLY A 76 14.42 -0.49 2.24
N ASN A 77 13.99 -0.97 1.06
CA ASN A 77 12.83 -1.85 0.87
C ASN A 77 13.20 -3.23 0.27
N ALA A 78 14.48 -3.62 0.34
CA ALA A 78 15.00 -4.79 -0.35
C ALA A 78 14.23 -6.10 -0.05
N CYS A 79 13.78 -6.30 1.19
CA CYS A 79 12.99 -7.48 1.56
C CYS A 79 11.64 -7.54 0.83
N ALA A 80 10.93 -6.42 0.73
CA ALA A 80 9.66 -6.35 0.03
C ALA A 80 9.87 -6.49 -1.49
N ASP A 81 10.94 -5.91 -2.04
CA ASP A 81 11.33 -6.05 -3.44
C ASP A 81 11.58 -7.52 -3.83
N VAL A 82 12.26 -8.28 -2.98
CA VAL A 82 12.49 -9.71 -3.20
C VAL A 82 11.17 -10.48 -3.21
N LEU A 83 10.27 -10.19 -2.26
CA LEU A 83 8.95 -10.82 -2.20
C LEU A 83 8.08 -10.46 -3.41
N ALA A 84 8.10 -9.20 -3.84
CA ALA A 84 7.38 -8.76 -5.03
C ALA A 84 7.89 -9.46 -6.29
N LYS A 85 9.22 -9.61 -6.45
CA LYS A 85 9.84 -10.36 -7.56
C LYS A 85 9.46 -11.84 -7.56
N LEU A 86 9.34 -12.47 -6.38
CA LEU A 86 8.91 -13.86 -6.27
C LEU A 86 7.45 -14.06 -6.68
N GLY A 87 6.59 -13.06 -6.49
CA GLY A 87 5.17 -13.11 -6.86
C GLY A 87 4.86 -12.71 -8.32
N ALA A 88 5.84 -12.21 -9.08
CA ALA A 88 5.64 -11.65 -10.42
C ALA A 88 5.68 -12.67 -11.58
N ILE A 89 5.22 -13.91 -11.34
CA ILE A 89 5.24 -15.04 -12.30
C ILE A 89 4.29 -14.78 -13.49
#